data_AF-A0A7X1GJD2-F1
#
_entry.id   AF-A0A7X1GJD2-F1
#
_cell.length_a   1.000
_cell.length_b   1.000
_cell.length_c   1.000
_cell.angle_alpha   90.00
_cell.angle_beta   90.00
_cell.angle_gamma   90.00
#
_symmetry.space_group_name_H-M   'P 1'
#
loop_
_entity.id
_entity.type
_entity.pdbx_description
1 polymer ?
#
loop_
_entity_poly.entity_id
_entity_poly.type
_entity_poly.pdbx_seq_one_letter_code
_entity_poly.pdbx_strand_id
1 'polypeptide(L)'
;MRRYGGADVARLRFVKSAQRIGFSLDEIAGLLRLEDGTHCEEASHLTEHRLKDVREKLADLKRMEAALSELVRACHSREGNISCPLVASLQGGALLAAPTMP
;
A
#
# COMPACT_ATOMS: atom_id res chain seq x y z
N MET A 1 17.64 20.32 28.54
CA MET A 1 17.23 20.96 27.28
C MET A 1 18.00 20.33 26.12
N ARG A 2 17.32 19.64 25.20
CA ARG A 2 17.94 19.18 23.94
C ARG A 2 18.00 20.36 22.97
N ARG A 3 19.21 20.78 22.60
CA ARG A 3 19.43 21.74 21.52
C ARG A 3 19.57 20.94 20.23
N TYR A 4 18.63 21.14 19.31
CA TYR A 4 18.69 20.57 17.97
C TYR A 4 19.28 21.60 17.02
N GLY A 5 20.36 21.26 16.33
CA GLY A 5 21.00 22.10 15.32
C GLY A 5 20.35 21.94 13.94
N GLY A 6 20.85 22.68 12.95
CA GLY A 6 20.36 22.58 11.57
C GLY A 6 20.49 21.17 10.95
N ALA A 7 21.52 20.42 11.35
CA ALA A 7 21.73 19.03 10.95
C ALA A 7 20.63 18.09 11.49
N ASP A 8 20.20 18.28 12.74
CA ASP A 8 19.11 17.48 13.33
C ASP A 8 17.78 17.73 12.61
N VAL A 9 17.53 18.98 12.20
CA VAL A 9 16.34 19.35 11.42
C VAL A 9 16.38 18.74 10.02
N ALA A 10 17.54 18.72 9.37
CA ALA A 10 17.73 18.08 8.07
C ALA A 10 17.44 16.57 8.16
N ARG A 11 18.00 15.90 9.17
CA ARG A 11 17.76 14.48 9.45
C ARG A 11 16.29 14.16 9.73
N LEU A 12 15.61 14.97 10.55
CA LEU A 12 14.18 14.81 10.80
C LEU A 12 13.34 15.01 9.54
N ARG A 13 13.72 15.94 8.67
CA ARG A 13 13.04 16.15 7.39
C ARG A 13 13.24 14.95 6.46
N PHE A 14 14.45 14.38 6.43
CA PHE A 14 14.74 13.15 5.68
C PHE A 14 13.86 11.99 6.14
N VAL A 15 13.85 11.71 7.46
CA VAL A 15 13.00 10.67 8.07
C VAL A 15 11.54 10.88 7.70
N LYS A 16 11.03 12.12 7.84
CA LYS A 16 9.64 12.43 7.56
C LYS A 16 9.28 12.23 6.08
N SER A 17 10.18 12.59 5.16
CA SER A 17 9.99 12.36 3.72
C SER A 17 9.95 10.86 3.40
N ALA A 18 10.87 10.09 3.95
CA ALA A 18 10.94 8.64 3.74
C ALA A 18 9.72 7.90 4.33
N GLN A 19 9.26 8.30 5.53
CA GLN A 19 8.01 7.78 6.10
C GLN A 19 6.80 8.09 5.19
N ARG A 20 6.79 9.24 4.52
CA ARG A 20 5.69 9.63 3.62
C ARG A 20 5.66 8.81 2.33
N ILE A 21 6.81 8.35 1.87
CA ILE A 21 6.94 7.40 0.75
C ILE A 21 6.57 5.98 1.19
N GLY A 22 6.60 5.74 2.50
CA GLY A 22 6.16 4.51 3.14
C GLY A 22 7.30 3.68 3.68
N PHE A 23 8.56 4.12 3.65
CA PHE A 23 9.66 3.34 4.24
C PHE A 23 9.41 3.08 5.74
N SER A 24 9.75 1.87 6.18
CA SER A 24 9.79 1.47 7.58
C SER A 24 10.92 2.18 8.32
N LEU A 25 10.84 2.24 9.64
CA LEU A 25 11.88 2.87 10.46
C LEU A 25 13.25 2.19 10.29
N ASP A 26 13.28 0.87 10.08
CA ASP A 26 14.51 0.11 9.85
C ASP A 26 15.14 0.45 8.51
N GLU A 27 14.35 0.57 7.44
CA GLU A 27 14.83 1.00 6.11
C GLU A 27 15.34 2.45 6.16
N ILE A 28 14.65 3.34 6.89
CA ILE A 28 15.08 4.73 7.07
C ILE A 28 16.37 4.80 7.88
N ALA A 29 16.53 3.96 8.90
CA ALA A 29 17.78 3.87 9.67
C ALA A 29 18.94 3.37 8.78
N GLY A 30 18.66 2.43 7.88
CA GLY A 30 19.58 2.02 6.81
C GLY A 30 19.98 3.21 5.95
N LEU A 31 19.02 3.89 5.33
CA LEU A 31 19.27 5.07 4.48
C LEU A 31 20.03 6.20 5.19
N LEU A 32 19.76 6.44 6.47
CA LEU A 32 20.47 7.43 7.28
C LEU A 32 21.93 7.07 7.55
N ARG A 33 22.29 5.78 7.52
CA ARG A 33 23.70 5.35 7.60
C ARG A 33 24.45 5.54 6.28
N LEU A 34 23.71 5.73 5.19
CA LEU A 34 24.24 5.92 3.83
C LEU A 34 24.28 7.41 3.43
N GLU A 35 23.95 8.32 4.35
CA GLU A 35 23.89 9.79 4.14
C GLU A 35 25.27 10.37 3.75
N ASP A 36 26.34 9.62 3.99
CA ASP A 36 27.73 9.93 3.60
C ASP A 36 27.98 9.82 2.07
N GLY A 37 26.99 9.33 1.30
CA GLY A 37 27.00 9.33 -0.17
C GLY A 37 27.75 8.17 -0.83
N THR A 38 28.36 7.28 -0.04
CA THR A 38 29.17 6.15 -0.54
C THR A 38 28.37 4.90 -0.92
N HIS A 39 27.06 4.84 -0.63
CA HIS A 39 26.25 3.61 -0.76
C HIS A 39 24.96 3.84 -1.57
N CYS A 40 25.08 4.45 -2.75
CA CYS A 40 23.95 4.68 -3.65
C CYS A 40 23.26 3.36 -4.08
N GLU A 41 24.03 2.27 -4.24
CA GLU A 41 23.50 0.96 -4.63
C GLU A 41 22.61 0.34 -3.54
N GLU A 42 23.01 0.40 -2.27
CA GLU A 42 22.20 -0.09 -1.16
C GLU A 42 20.90 0.69 -1.00
N ALA A 43 20.96 2.02 -1.15
CA ALA A 43 19.78 2.87 -1.14
C ALA A 43 18.83 2.55 -2.31
N SER A 44 19.38 2.24 -3.47
CA SER A 44 18.60 1.82 -4.65
C SER A 44 17.92 0.47 -4.39
N HIS A 45 18.63 -0.51 -3.86
CA HIS A 45 18.07 -1.81 -3.49
C HIS A 45 16.92 -1.71 -2.48
N LEU A 46 17.07 -0.90 -1.42
CA LEU A 46 16.00 -0.64 -0.45
C LEU A 46 14.78 0.00 -1.12
N THR A 47 15.01 0.95 -2.02
CA THR A 47 13.93 1.64 -2.75
C THR A 47 13.21 0.69 -3.71
N GLU A 48 13.93 -0.17 -4.41
CA GLU A 48 13.37 -1.19 -5.30
C GLU A 48 12.52 -2.22 -4.54
N HIS A 49 13.01 -2.68 -3.39
CA HIS A 49 12.25 -3.56 -2.51
C HIS A 49 10.94 -2.90 -2.08
N ARG A 50 11.02 -1.65 -1.60
CA ARG A 50 9.82 -0.92 -1.18
C ARG A 50 8.84 -0.67 -2.32
N LEU A 51 9.34 -0.36 -3.52
CA LEU A 51 8.53 -0.20 -4.71
C LEU A 51 7.78 -1.50 -5.06
N LYS A 52 8.43 -2.66 -4.89
CA LYS A 52 7.81 -3.97 -5.10
C LYS A 52 6.69 -4.21 -4.10
N ASP A 53 6.92 -4.01 -2.80
CA ASP A 53 5.90 -4.17 -1.76
C ASP A 53 4.66 -3.29 -2.03
N VAL A 54 4.90 -2.03 -2.42
CA VAL A 54 3.82 -1.09 -2.74
C VAL A 54 3.04 -1.57 -3.97
N ARG A 55 3.71 -2.08 -5.01
CA ARG A 55 3.05 -2.62 -6.20
C ARG A 55 2.22 -3.86 -5.90
N GLU A 56 2.71 -4.75 -5.05
CA GLU A 56 1.97 -5.94 -4.59
C GLU A 56 0.72 -5.53 -3.82
N LYS A 57 0.87 -4.62 -2.85
CA LYS A 57 -0.27 -4.10 -2.09
C LYS A 57 -1.28 -3.35 -2.96
N LEU A 58 -0.82 -2.61 -3.97
CA LEU A 58 -1.69 -1.97 -4.95
C LEU A 58 -2.45 -3.02 -5.77
N ALA A 59 -1.81 -4.11 -6.18
CA ALA A 59 -2.46 -5.20 -6.90
C ALA A 59 -3.55 -5.86 -6.03
N ASP A 60 -3.27 -6.09 -4.75
CA ASP A 60 -4.26 -6.60 -3.79
C ASP A 60 -5.44 -5.65 -3.64
N LEU A 61 -5.17 -4.36 -3.42
CA LEU A 61 -6.22 -3.36 -3.28
C LEU A 61 -7.06 -3.22 -4.56
N LYS A 62 -6.45 -3.28 -5.74
CA LYS A 62 -7.17 -3.28 -7.03
C LYS A 62 -8.06 -4.51 -7.18
N ARG A 63 -7.62 -5.69 -6.72
CA ARG A 63 -8.46 -6.90 -6.71
C ARG A 63 -9.68 -6.74 -5.80
N MET A 64 -9.47 -6.19 -4.60
CA MET A 64 -10.57 -5.89 -3.68
C MET A 64 -11.52 -4.82 -4.26
N GLU A 65 -10.98 -3.76 -4.85
CA GLU A 65 -11.76 -2.71 -5.50
C GLU A 65 -12.61 -3.26 -6.64
N ALA A 66 -12.05 -4.14 -7.49
CA ALA A 66 -12.78 -4.77 -8.58
C ALA A 66 -13.95 -5.61 -8.07
N ALA A 67 -13.71 -6.44 -7.04
CA ALA A 67 -14.75 -7.25 -6.41
C ALA A 67 -15.85 -6.38 -5.78
N LEU A 68 -15.48 -5.33 -5.04
CA LEU A 68 -16.45 -4.39 -4.46
C LEU A 68 -17.25 -3.66 -5.56
N SER A 69 -16.59 -3.24 -6.64
CA SER A 69 -17.24 -2.56 -7.77
C SER A 69 -18.22 -3.46 -8.51
N GLU A 70 -17.93 -4.75 -8.62
CA GLU A 70 -18.84 -5.75 -9.20
C GLU A 70 -20.07 -5.96 -8.30
N LEU A 71 -19.87 -6.10 -6.98
CA LEU A 71 -20.97 -6.23 -6.02
C LEU A 71 -21.87 -4.99 -6.01
N VAL A 72 -21.29 -3.79 -6.08
CA VAL A 72 -22.04 -2.52 -6.18
C VAL A 72 -22.86 -2.51 -7.45
N ARG A 73 -22.28 -2.85 -8.61
CA ARG A 73 -23.02 -2.94 -9.89
C ARG A 73 -24.17 -3.94 -9.80
N ALA A 74 -23.93 -5.14 -9.28
CA ALA A 74 -24.97 -6.16 -9.10
C ALA A 74 -26.12 -5.70 -8.19
N CYS A 75 -25.83 -4.87 -7.18
CA CYS A 75 -26.87 -4.27 -6.35
C CYS A 75 -27.68 -3.19 -7.10
N HIS A 76 -27.04 -2.38 -7.94
CA HIS A 76 -27.70 -1.29 -8.68
C HIS A 76 -28.50 -1.79 -9.88
N SER A 77 -28.07 -2.87 -10.53
CA SER A 77 -28.79 -3.51 -11.64
C SER A 77 -30.05 -4.27 -11.21
N ARG A 78 -30.41 -4.22 -9.93
CA ARG A 78 -31.54 -4.96 -9.40
C ARG A 78 -32.79 -4.08 -9.31
N GLU A 79 -33.85 -4.55 -9.94
CA GLU A 79 -35.20 -3.98 -9.83
C GLU A 79 -36.06 -4.90 -8.92
N GLY A 80 -36.70 -4.32 -7.89
CA GLY A 80 -37.62 -5.03 -6.99
C GLY A 80 -37.06 -5.43 -5.60
N ASN A 81 -37.91 -6.05 -4.77
CA ASN A 81 -37.67 -6.35 -3.34
C ASN A 81 -37.22 -7.82 -3.13
N ILE A 82 -36.03 -8.17 -3.61
CA ILE A 82 -35.42 -9.50 -3.46
C ILE A 82 -34.19 -9.38 -2.52
N SER A 83 -33.58 -10.48 -2.09
CA SER A 83 -32.41 -10.45 -1.21
C SER A 83 -31.22 -9.71 -1.84
N CYS A 84 -30.44 -8.96 -1.05
CA CYS A 84 -29.28 -8.18 -1.51
C CYS A 84 -28.18 -9.13 -2.03
N PRO A 85 -27.79 -9.06 -3.32
CA PRO A 85 -26.78 -9.95 -3.87
C PRO A 85 -25.42 -9.81 -3.17
N LEU A 86 -25.11 -8.62 -2.63
CA LEU A 86 -23.92 -8.41 -1.79
C LEU A 86 -23.93 -9.30 -0.54
N VAL A 87 -25.07 -9.37 0.16
CA VAL A 87 -25.22 -10.21 1.36
C VAL A 87 -25.15 -11.69 0.98
N ALA A 88 -25.75 -12.08 -0.14
CA ALA A 88 -25.67 -13.44 -0.65
C ALA A 88 -24.23 -13.86 -1.02
N SER A 89 -23.46 -12.99 -1.68
CA SER A 89 -22.04 -13.24 -2.01
C SER A 89 -21.14 -13.34 -0.78
N LEU A 90 -21.40 -12.54 0.27
CA LEU A 90 -20.67 -12.61 1.54
C LEU A 90 -21.01 -13.87 2.34
N GLN A 91 -22.28 -14.31 2.31
CA GLN A 91 -22.73 -15.54 2.98
C GLN A 91 -22.29 -16.82 2.24
N GLY A 92 -22.17 -16.76 0.93
CA GLY A 92 -21.78 -17.89 0.07
C GLY A 92 -20.27 -18.14 -0.05
N GLY A 93 -19.41 -17.34 0.61
CA GLY A 93 -17.95 -17.50 0.51
C GLY A 93 -17.38 -17.18 -0.88
N ALA A 94 -18.14 -16.45 -1.73
CA ALA A 94 -17.77 -16.17 -3.12
C ALA A 94 -16.59 -15.20 -3.28
N LEU A 95 -16.05 -14.64 -2.18
CA LEU A 95 -14.83 -13.82 -2.21
C LEU A 95 -13.59 -14.60 -2.71
N LEU A 96 -13.69 -15.93 -2.83
CA LEU A 96 -12.62 -16.81 -3.34
C LEU A 96 -12.79 -17.23 -4.81
N ALA A 97 -13.93 -16.95 -5.44
CA ALA A 97 -14.15 -17.28 -6.84
C ALA A 97 -13.83 -16.05 -7.70
N ALA A 98 -12.54 -15.89 -8.01
CA ALA A 98 -12.10 -15.00 -9.08
C ALA A 98 -12.93 -15.29 -10.35
N PRO A 99 -13.47 -14.29 -11.05
CA PRO A 99 -14.06 -14.52 -12.35
C PRO A 99 -12.94 -14.96 -13.31
N THR A 100 -12.90 -16.26 -13.58
CA THR A 100 -12.29 -16.78 -14.81
C THR A 100 -13.02 -16.13 -15.99
N MET A 101 -12.33 -15.21 -16.65
CA MET A 101 -12.70 -14.70 -17.97
C MET A 101 -12.38 -15.76 -19.05
N PRO A 102 -13.07 -15.72 -20.20
CA PRO A 102 -13.30 -16.86 -21.09
C PRO A 102 -12.09 -17.32 -21.89
#